data_AF-A0AAE1A418-F1
#
_entry.id   AF-A0AAE1A418-F1
#
_cell.length_a   1.000
_cell.length_b   1.000
_cell.length_c   1.000
_cell.angle_alpha   90.00
_cell.angle_beta   90.00
_cell.angle_gamma   90.00
#
_symmetry.space_group_name_H-M   'P 1'
#
loop_
_entity.id
_entity.type
_entity.pdbx_description
1 polymer ?
#
loop_
_entity_poly.entity_id
_entity_poly.type
_entity_poly.pdbx_seq_one_letter_code
_entity_poly.pdbx_strand_id
1 'polypeptide(L)'
;MAPLRISFVIRSVYDLLPSNANLVRWGKKEDPTRPLCQSRHTTKQVLSSCKIALSQGRYTWRRNRVLQELAAIISMAKGQTILPKTNALIFITEGGAKAWLGRSVKTTNHRKCRLDG
;
A
#
# COMPACT_ATOMS: atom_id res chain seq x y z
N MET A 1 -3.00 19.99 14.50
CA MET A 1 -3.65 18.74 14.03
C MET A 1 -4.55 19.10 12.85
N ALA A 2 -4.34 18.57 11.65
CA ALA A 2 -5.18 18.95 10.49
C ALA A 2 -6.67 18.63 10.75
N PRO A 3 -7.63 19.50 10.38
CA PRO A 3 -9.06 19.35 10.71
C PRO A 3 -9.69 18.04 10.23
N LEU A 4 -9.15 17.45 9.17
CA LEU A 4 -9.58 16.15 8.62
C LEU A 4 -9.28 14.96 9.55
N ARG A 5 -8.26 15.05 10.41
CA ARG A 5 -7.87 13.95 11.31
C ARG A 5 -8.84 13.82 12.47
N ILE A 6 -9.25 14.94 13.05
CA ILE A 6 -10.17 14.96 14.19
C ILE A 6 -11.56 14.50 13.76
N SER A 7 -12.05 15.01 12.63
CA SER A 7 -13.34 14.57 12.07
C SER A 7 -13.35 13.08 11.71
N PHE A 8 -12.24 12.54 11.18
CA PHE A 8 -12.11 11.11 10.96
C PHE A 8 -12.21 10.31 12.27
N VAL A 9 -11.47 10.71 13.31
CA VAL A 9 -11.49 10.01 14.61
C VAL A 9 -12.90 10.00 15.19
N ILE A 10 -13.56 11.16 15.27
CA ILE A 10 -14.93 11.26 15.79
C ILE A 10 -15.87 10.33 15.00
N ARG A 11 -15.85 10.42 13.66
CA ARG A 11 -16.70 9.58 12.80
C ARG A 11 -16.36 8.10 12.91
N SER A 12 -15.10 7.74 13.17
CA SER A 12 -14.68 6.35 13.34
C SER A 12 -15.21 5.73 14.65
N VAL A 13 -15.24 6.53 15.73
CA VAL A 13 -15.73 6.10 17.04
C VAL A 13 -17.24 5.87 17.00
N TYR A 14 -17.98 6.74 16.31
CA TYR A 14 -19.44 6.65 16.19
C TYR A 14 -19.93 5.82 14.98
N ASP A 15 -19.05 5.07 14.31
CA ASP A 15 -19.39 4.29 13.11
C ASP A 15 -20.14 5.09 12.02
N LEU A 16 -19.73 6.34 11.81
CA LEU A 16 -20.28 7.27 10.82
C LEU A 16 -19.42 7.33 9.54
N LEU A 17 -18.43 6.45 9.42
CA LEU A 17 -17.61 6.37 8.22
C LEU A 17 -18.39 5.70 7.07
N PRO A 18 -18.08 6.04 5.80
CA PRO A 18 -18.72 5.42 4.63
C PRO A 18 -18.22 3.98 4.43
N SER A 19 -18.68 3.06 5.27
CA SER A 19 -18.54 1.60 5.09
C SER A 19 -19.70 1.07 4.23
N ASN A 20 -19.57 -0.06 3.53
CA ASN A 20 -20.71 -0.54 2.73
C ASN A 20 -21.94 -0.81 3.61
N ALA A 21 -21.76 -1.26 4.85
CA ALA A 21 -22.88 -1.44 5.78
C ALA A 21 -23.60 -0.11 6.08
N ASN A 22 -22.86 0.99 6.23
CA ASN A 22 -23.44 2.32 6.46
C ASN A 22 -24.03 2.92 5.18
N LEU A 23 -23.42 2.66 4.02
CA LEU A 23 -23.96 3.08 2.73
C LEU A 23 -25.31 2.43 2.45
N VAL A 24 -25.47 1.14 2.77
CA VAL A 24 -26.77 0.46 2.70
C VAL A 24 -27.77 1.07 3.67
N ARG A 25 -27.35 1.34 4.91
CA ARG A 25 -28.19 2.02 5.91
C ARG A 25 -28.65 3.40 5.46
N TRP A 26 -27.86 4.10 4.67
CA TRP A 26 -28.18 5.42 4.11
C TRP A 26 -28.90 5.35 2.75
N GLY A 27 -29.26 4.15 2.26
CA GLY A 27 -29.91 3.98 0.96
C GLY A 27 -29.04 4.38 -0.24
N LYS A 28 -27.70 4.37 -0.08
CA LYS A 28 -26.74 4.71 -1.15
C LYS A 28 -26.16 3.49 -1.86
N LYS A 29 -26.43 2.29 -1.35
CA LYS A 29 -25.95 1.03 -1.88
C LYS A 29 -26.94 -0.08 -1.54
N GLU A 30 -27.05 -1.10 -2.38
CA GLU A 30 -27.90 -2.27 -2.13
C GLU A 30 -27.19 -3.31 -1.26
N ASP A 31 -25.96 -3.67 -1.62
CA ASP A 31 -25.24 -4.75 -0.97
C ASP A 31 -24.18 -4.30 0.06
N PRO A 32 -24.25 -4.79 1.32
CA PRO A 32 -23.29 -4.46 2.36
C PRO A 32 -22.06 -5.38 2.33
N THR A 33 -21.99 -6.33 1.40
CA THR A 33 -20.95 -7.36 1.37
C THR A 33 -19.63 -6.81 0.82
N ARG A 34 -18.52 -7.39 1.28
CA ARG A 34 -17.19 -7.14 0.72
C ARG A 34 -16.80 -8.23 -0.28
N PRO A 35 -16.18 -7.88 -1.42
CA PRO A 35 -15.73 -8.87 -2.40
C PRO A 35 -14.75 -9.91 -1.82
N LEU A 36 -13.83 -9.47 -0.95
CA LEU A 36 -12.76 -10.34 -0.44
C LEU A 36 -13.26 -11.39 0.56
N CYS A 37 -14.29 -11.08 1.33
CA CYS A 37 -14.68 -11.88 2.49
C CYS A 37 -16.16 -12.20 2.59
N GLN A 38 -16.93 -11.76 1.60
CA GLN A 38 -18.36 -12.01 1.44
C GLN A 38 -19.21 -11.79 2.70
N SER A 39 -18.65 -11.06 3.67
CA SER A 39 -19.24 -10.73 4.95
C SER A 39 -19.58 -9.25 4.98
N ARG A 40 -20.46 -8.89 5.91
CA ARG A 40 -20.90 -7.52 6.13
C ARG A 40 -19.71 -6.59 6.37
N HIS A 41 -19.58 -5.58 5.53
CA HIS A 41 -18.47 -4.62 5.56
C HIS A 41 -18.74 -3.49 6.55
N THR A 42 -18.37 -3.72 7.80
CA THR A 42 -18.46 -2.72 8.86
C THR A 42 -17.21 -1.84 8.93
N THR A 43 -17.31 -0.68 9.58
CA THR A 43 -16.15 0.20 9.83
C THR A 43 -15.07 -0.52 10.63
N LYS A 44 -15.46 -1.39 11.60
CA LYS A 44 -14.51 -2.26 12.30
C LYS A 44 -13.70 -3.11 11.33
N GLN A 45 -14.34 -3.78 10.35
CA GLN A 45 -13.62 -4.58 9.35
C GLN A 45 -12.69 -3.76 8.43
N VAL A 46 -12.95 -2.46 8.24
CA VAL A 46 -12.06 -1.55 7.50
C VAL A 46 -10.83 -1.26 8.36
N LEU A 47 -11.04 -0.83 9.60
CA LEU A 47 -9.97 -0.37 10.50
C LEU A 47 -9.13 -1.53 11.05
N SER A 48 -9.72 -2.69 11.31
CA SER A 48 -9.04 -3.88 11.87
C SER A 48 -8.61 -4.91 10.83
N SER A 49 -8.78 -4.62 9.54
CA SER A 49 -8.64 -5.59 8.44
C SER A 49 -9.60 -6.79 8.52
N CYS A 50 -9.74 -7.50 7.40
CA CYS A 50 -10.56 -8.71 7.32
C CYS A 50 -9.79 -9.95 7.82
N LYS A 51 -10.50 -10.88 8.48
CA LYS A 51 -9.98 -12.21 8.84
C LYS A 51 -9.37 -12.96 7.65
N ILE A 52 -10.00 -12.93 6.48
CA ILE A 52 -9.47 -13.61 5.27
C ILE A 52 -8.17 -12.94 4.79
N ALA A 53 -8.11 -11.61 4.83
CA ALA A 53 -6.88 -10.90 4.46
C ALA A 53 -5.73 -11.22 5.42
N LEU A 54 -6.06 -11.44 6.69
CA LEU A 54 -5.11 -11.84 7.73
C LEU A 54 -4.66 -13.30 7.56
N SER A 55 -5.60 -14.23 7.37
CA SER A 55 -5.28 -15.66 7.20
C SER A 55 -4.49 -15.95 5.93
N GLN A 56 -4.78 -15.23 4.84
CA GLN A 56 -4.02 -15.30 3.59
C GLN A 56 -2.63 -14.63 3.69
N GLY A 57 -2.28 -14.01 4.82
CA GLY A 57 -0.99 -13.35 4.99
C GLY A 57 -0.77 -12.10 4.14
N ARG A 58 -1.83 -11.51 3.56
CA ARG A 58 -1.71 -10.35 2.65
C ARG A 58 -1.13 -9.12 3.34
N TYR A 59 -1.43 -8.94 4.63
CA TYR A 59 -0.84 -7.87 5.44
C TYR A 59 0.66 -8.08 5.64
N THR A 60 1.06 -9.29 6.01
CA THR A 60 2.47 -9.68 6.18
C THR A 60 3.25 -9.48 4.89
N TRP A 61 2.69 -9.88 3.74
CA TRP A 61 3.32 -9.68 2.44
C TRP A 61 3.56 -8.19 2.13
N ARG A 62 2.54 -7.34 2.25
CA ARG A 62 2.67 -5.89 2.00
C ARG A 62 3.68 -5.24 2.95
N ARG A 63 3.60 -5.57 4.25
CA ARG A 63 4.52 -5.08 5.27
C ARG A 63 5.97 -5.46 4.95
N ASN A 64 6.22 -6.75 4.68
CA ASN A 64 7.56 -7.24 4.38
C ASN A 64 8.10 -6.63 3.09
N ARG A 65 7.24 -6.40 2.09
CA ARG A 65 7.66 -5.74 0.85
C ARG A 65 8.15 -4.32 1.09
N VAL A 66 7.41 -3.52 1.84
CA VAL A 66 7.85 -2.15 2.20
C VAL A 66 9.16 -2.18 2.97
N LEU A 67 9.31 -3.10 3.92
CA LEU A 67 10.57 -3.27 4.66
C LEU A 67 11.74 -3.67 3.77
N GLN A 68 11.51 -4.54 2.77
CA GLN A 68 12.53 -4.90 1.79
C GLN A 68 13.00 -3.70 0.96
N GLU A 69 12.08 -2.86 0.48
CA GLU A 69 12.44 -1.66 -0.29
C GLU A 69 13.22 -0.66 0.58
N LEU A 70 12.77 -0.43 1.83
CA LEU A 70 13.48 0.42 2.78
C LEU A 70 14.88 -0.11 3.09
N ALA A 71 15.00 -1.43 3.32
CA ALA A 71 16.29 -2.07 3.55
C ALA A 71 17.22 -1.94 2.34
N ALA A 72 16.70 -2.09 1.11
CA ALA A 72 17.48 -1.92 -0.11
C ALA A 72 18.03 -0.49 -0.25
N ILE A 73 17.20 0.53 -0.02
CA ILE A 73 17.61 1.94 -0.06
C ILE A 73 18.71 2.21 0.98
N ILE A 74 18.55 1.68 2.20
CA ILE A 74 19.53 1.86 3.29
C ILE A 74 20.85 1.14 2.95
N SER A 75 20.80 -0.08 2.41
CA SER A 75 22.00 -0.83 2.01
C SER A 75 22.77 -0.13 0.89
N MET A 76 22.05 0.42 -0.10
CA MET A 76 22.65 1.24 -1.15
C MET A 76 23.33 2.49 -0.59
N ALA A 77 22.68 3.20 0.36
CA ALA A 77 23.26 4.36 1.02
C ALA A 77 24.51 4.01 1.85
N LYS A 78 24.57 2.77 2.39
CA LYS A 78 25.73 2.24 3.13
C LYS A 78 26.85 1.71 2.23
N GLY A 79 26.72 1.79 0.90
CA GLY A 79 27.71 1.25 -0.04
C GLY A 79 27.76 -0.28 -0.10
N GLN A 80 26.79 -0.97 0.50
CA GLN A 80 26.65 -2.42 0.41
C GLN A 80 25.72 -2.75 -0.77
N THR A 81 26.30 -3.16 -1.91
CA THR A 81 25.53 -3.57 -3.09
C THR A 81 24.90 -4.94 -2.87
N ILE A 82 23.78 -5.01 -2.16
CA ILE A 82 22.85 -6.12 -2.29
C ILE A 82 21.82 -5.68 -3.32
N LEU A 83 22.02 -6.04 -4.58
CA LEU A 83 21.02 -5.86 -5.64
C LEU A 83 19.84 -6.81 -5.34
N PRO A 84 18.65 -6.33 -4.97
CA PRO A 84 17.49 -7.19 -4.96
C PRO A 84 17.20 -7.59 -6.41
N LYS A 85 17.19 -8.88 -6.69
CA LYS A 85 16.76 -9.43 -7.98
C LYS A 85 15.27 -9.10 -8.14
N THR A 86 14.96 -7.98 -8.79
CA THR A 86 13.57 -7.56 -9.01
C THR A 86 12.97 -8.40 -10.13
N ASN A 87 12.24 -9.45 -9.77
CA ASN A 87 11.24 -9.98 -10.70
C ASN A 87 10.20 -8.88 -10.92
N ALA A 88 9.92 -8.57 -12.19
CA ALA A 88 9.02 -7.49 -12.60
C ALA A 88 7.72 -7.51 -11.77
N LEU A 89 7.44 -6.42 -11.07
CA LEU A 89 6.28 -6.28 -10.20
C LEU A 89 5.04 -6.04 -11.06
N ILE A 90 4.24 -7.09 -11.26
CA ILE A 90 2.97 -6.99 -11.99
C ILE A 90 1.90 -6.49 -11.03
N PHE A 91 1.44 -5.26 -11.21
CA PHE A 91 0.24 -4.76 -10.54
C PHE A 91 -1.00 -5.24 -11.32
N ILE A 92 -1.91 -5.94 -10.63
CA ILE A 92 -3.22 -6.30 -11.19
C ILE A 92 -4.16 -5.13 -10.89
N THR A 93 -4.49 -4.36 -11.91
CA THR A 93 -5.58 -3.38 -11.89
C THR A 93 -6.87 -4.01 -12.43
N GLU A 94 -8.01 -3.38 -12.15
CA GLU A 94 -9.37 -3.88 -12.45
C GLU A 94 -9.64 -4.09 -13.95
N GLY A 95 -8.71 -3.68 -14.83
CA GLY A 95 -8.72 -3.88 -16.29
C GLY A 95 -7.55 -4.70 -16.84
N GLY A 96 -6.96 -5.59 -16.04
CA GLY A 96 -5.86 -6.47 -16.45
C GLY A 96 -4.47 -6.04 -15.95
N ALA A 97 -3.52 -6.97 -16.04
CA ALA A 97 -2.14 -6.81 -15.61
C ALA A 97 -1.36 -5.86 -16.54
N LYS A 98 -0.94 -4.70 -16.03
CA LYS A 98 -0.03 -3.79 -16.76
C LYS A 98 1.37 -3.91 -16.17
N ALA A 99 2.30 -4.45 -16.95
CA ALA A 99 3.71 -4.48 -16.59
C ALA A 99 4.31 -3.08 -16.78
N TRP A 100 4.63 -2.41 -15.67
CA TRP A 100 5.47 -1.21 -15.73
C TRP A 100 6.92 -1.66 -15.74
N LEU A 101 7.53 -1.69 -16.93
CA LEU A 101 8.99 -1.75 -17.05
C LEU A 101 9.54 -0.44 -16.50
N GLY A 102 10.03 -0.47 -15.25
CA GLY A 102 10.74 0.64 -14.66
C GLY A 102 11.88 1.04 -15.61
N ARG A 103 11.77 2.23 -16.20
CA ARG A 103 12.80 2.77 -17.07
C ARG A 103 14.04 2.99 -16.20
N SER A 104 15.06 2.14 -16.38
CA SER A 104 16.36 2.32 -15.74
C SER A 104 16.95 3.63 -16.23
N VAL A 105 16.85 4.69 -15.41
CA VAL A 105 17.61 5.92 -15.62
C VAL A 105 19.04 5.57 -15.25
N LYS A 106 19.89 5.34 -16.27
CA LYS A 106 21.33 5.26 -16.07
C LYS A 106 21.80 6.64 -15.61
N THR A 107 22.04 6.81 -14.32
CA THR A 107 22.82 7.94 -13.83
C THR A 107 24.27 7.70 -14.26
N THR A 108 24.69 8.31 -15.36
CA THR A 108 26.11 8.39 -15.74
C THR A 108 26.82 9.19 -14.67
N ASN A 109 27.56 8.47 -13.82
CA ASN A 109 28.35 9.02 -12.74
C ASN A 109 29.72 9.42 -13.33
N HIS A 110 29.85 10.64 -13.85
CA HIS A 110 31.17 11.21 -14.15
C HIS A 110 31.61 12.10 -12.99
N ARG A 111 32.21 11.47 -11.97
CA ARG A 111 33.19 12.16 -11.13
C ARG A 111 34.54 12.08 -11.84
N LYS A 112 34.99 13.18 -12.42
CA LYS A 112 36.41 13.39 -12.76
C LYS A 112 36.92 14.51 -11.87
N CYS A 113 37.50 14.14 -10.73
CA CYS A 113 38.40 15.01 -10.01
C CYS A 113 39.58 15.31 -10.94
N ARG A 114 39.89 16.58 -11.16
CA ARG A 114 41.20 17.02 -11.64
C ARG A 114 41.67 18.09 -10.65
N LEU A 115 42.64 17.70 -9.83
CA LEU A 115 43.58 18.63 -9.22
C LEU A 115 44.50 19.17 -10.34
N ASP A 116 45.18 20.27 -10.01
CA ASP A 116 46.31 20.93 -10.68
C ASP A 116 45.99 22.15 -11.55
N GLY A 117 46.46 23.32 -11.08
CA GLY A 117 46.67 24.55 -11.85
C GLY A 117 46.07 25.80 -11.23
#